data_AF-A0A7V8AA49-F1
#
_entry.id   AF-A0A7V8AA49-F1
#
_cell.length_a   1.000
_cell.length_b   1.000
_cell.length_c   1.000
_cell.angle_alpha   90.00
_cell.angle_beta   90.00
_cell.angle_gamma   90.00
#
_symmetry.space_group_name_H-M   'P 1'
#
loop_
_entity.id
_entity.type
_entity.pdbx_description
1 polymer ?
#
loop_
_entity_poly.entity_id
_entity_poly.type
_entity_poly.pdbx_seq_one_letter_code
_entity_poly.pdbx_strand_id
1 'polypeptide(L)' 'VTNHPSTEGRQVPIAGWVSNDYLGIDQGPILSMIENYQHGTIWNLMKQSEIIKTGLRRAGFTQSGPQSNWLFGGT' A
#
# COMPACT_ATOMS: atom_id res chain seq x y z
N VAL A 1 8.51 29.16 -12.73
CA VAL A 1 7.11 28.79 -13.05
C VAL A 1 7.08 28.47 -14.54
N THR A 2 6.73 27.26 -14.94
CA THR A 2 6.61 26.91 -16.36
C THR A 2 5.32 27.54 -16.91
N ASN A 3 5.37 28.24 -18.05
CA ASN A 3 4.21 28.88 -18.69
C ASN A 3 3.27 27.88 -19.39
N HIS A 4 3.08 26.69 -18.80
CA HIS A 4 2.21 25.64 -19.31
C HIS A 4 1.10 25.41 -18.29
N PRO A 5 -0.03 26.13 -18.41
CA PRO A 5 -1.18 25.87 -17.54
C PRO A 5 -1.66 24.44 -17.78
N SER A 6 -1.97 23.72 -16.70
CA SER A 6 -2.56 22.38 -16.78
C SER A 6 -3.86 22.46 -17.58
N THR A 7 -3.98 21.65 -18.62
CA THR A 7 -5.22 21.49 -19.40
C THR A 7 -6.20 20.53 -18.72
N GLU A 8 -5.73 19.80 -17.71
CA GLU A 8 -6.48 18.82 -16.94
C GLU A 8 -6.70 19.35 -15.50
N GLY A 9 -7.84 19.02 -14.89
CA GLY A 9 -8.24 19.55 -13.58
C GLY A 9 -9.04 20.87 -13.61
N ARG A 10 -9.43 21.35 -12.44
CA ARG A 10 -10.30 22.52 -12.25
C ARG A 10 -9.85 23.39 -11.08
N GLN A 11 -10.01 24.71 -11.21
CA GLN A 11 -9.90 25.63 -10.07
C GLN A 11 -11.16 25.58 -9.19
N VAL A 12 -10.95 25.30 -7.91
CA VAL A 12 -11.97 25.23 -6.85
C VAL A 12 -11.68 26.36 -5.84
N PRO A 13 -12.64 27.26 -5.56
CA PRO A 13 -12.39 28.46 -4.74
C PRO A 13 -11.76 28.19 -3.36
N ILE A 14 -12.09 27.06 -2.75
CA ILE A 14 -11.62 26.69 -1.41
C ILE A 14 -10.37 25.79 -1.41
N ALA A 15 -10.06 25.15 -2.54
CA ALA A 15 -9.04 24.09 -2.62
C ALA A 15 -7.94 24.34 -3.66
N GLY A 16 -8.01 25.45 -4.42
CA GLY A 16 -7.05 25.74 -5.47
C GLY A 16 -7.28 24.86 -6.70
N TRP A 17 -6.21 24.39 -7.34
CA TRP A 17 -6.32 23.47 -8.48
C TRP A 17 -6.51 22.02 -8.01
N VAL A 18 -7.49 21.34 -8.58
CA VAL A 18 -7.82 19.95 -8.28
C VAL A 18 -7.77 19.14 -9.57
N SER A 19 -7.01 18.04 -9.58
CA SER A 19 -6.97 17.13 -10.74
C SER A 19 -8.30 16.39 -10.91
N ASN A 20 -8.65 16.06 -12.15
CA ASN A 20 -9.78 15.16 -12.45
C ASN A 20 -9.35 13.68 -12.45
N ASP A 21 -8.05 13.41 -12.39
CA ASP A 21 -7.51 12.06 -12.53
C ASP A 21 -7.63 11.25 -11.24
N TYR A 22 -7.77 9.94 -11.43
CA TYR A 22 -7.66 8.96 -10.37
C TYR A 22 -6.56 7.98 -10.74
N LEU A 23 -5.47 8.01 -9.97
CA LEU A 23 -4.35 7.11 -10.20
C LEU A 23 -4.53 5.84 -9.39
N GLY A 24 -4.42 4.68 -10.06
CA GLY A 24 -4.54 3.38 -9.40
C GLY A 24 -3.52 3.19 -8.27
N ILE A 25 -2.33 3.80 -8.37
CA ILE A 25 -1.32 3.78 -7.31
C ILE A 25 -1.70 4.60 -6.08
N ASP A 26 -2.63 5.55 -6.20
CA ASP A 26 -3.13 6.35 -5.07
C ASP A 26 -4.35 5.67 -4.45
N GLN A 27 -5.30 5.25 -5.29
CA GLN A 27 -6.57 4.67 -4.85
C GLN A 27 -6.41 3.23 -4.36
N GLY A 28 -5.56 2.44 -5.02
CA GLY A 28 -5.31 1.04 -4.70
C GLY A 28 -4.85 0.85 -3.26
N PRO A 29 -3.82 1.58 -2.78
CA PRO A 29 -3.38 1.52 -1.39
C PRO A 29 -4.45 1.97 -0.39
N ILE A 30 -5.28 2.97 -0.69
CA ILE A 30 -6.37 3.38 0.22
C ILE A 30 -7.27 2.18 0.52
N LEU A 31 -7.79 1.53 -0.52
CA LEU A 31 -8.68 0.37 -0.35
C LEU A 31 -7.96 -0.83 0.26
N SER A 32 -6.76 -1.13 -0.24
CA SER A 32 -5.96 -2.28 0.20
C SER A 32 -5.60 -2.18 1.69
N MET A 33 -5.29 -0.97 2.17
CA MET A 33 -4.89 -0.76 3.56
C MET A 33 -6.09 -0.70 4.50
N ILE A 34 -7.25 -0.20 4.05
CA ILE A 34 -8.51 -0.31 4.80
C ILE A 34 -8.88 -1.78 5.03
N GLU A 35 -8.76 -2.62 4.01
CA GLU A 35 -9.05 -4.06 4.14
C GLU A 35 -8.01 -4.77 5.02
N ASN A 36 -6.73 -4.41 4.91
CA ASN A 36 -5.72 -4.95 5.82
C ASN A 36 -5.96 -4.55 7.28
N TYR A 37 -6.47 -3.34 7.52
CA TYR A 37 -6.83 -2.89 8.86
C TYR A 37 -8.01 -3.70 9.43
N GLN A 38 -9.03 -3.98 8.62
CA GLN A 38 -10.23 -4.68 9.08
C GLN A 38 -10.02 -6.19 9.24
N HIS A 39 -9.38 -6.84 8.26
CA HIS A 39 -9.31 -8.31 8.19
C HIS A 39 -7.89 -8.84 7.92
N GLY A 40 -6.94 -7.97 7.54
CA GLY A 40 -5.58 -8.39 7.20
C GLY A 40 -5.48 -9.17 5.89
N THR A 41 -6.50 -9.17 5.04
CA THR A 41 -6.65 -10.10 3.90
C THR A 41 -5.45 -10.09 2.95
N ILE A 42 -4.99 -8.93 2.51
CA ILE A 42 -3.86 -8.84 1.56
C ILE A 42 -2.56 -9.28 2.24
N TRP A 43 -2.31 -8.86 3.48
CA TRP A 43 -1.15 -9.33 4.23
C TRP A 43 -1.18 -10.84 4.47
N ASN A 44 -2.34 -11.40 4.79
CA ASN A 44 -2.55 -12.84 4.97
C ASN A 44 -2.27 -13.61 3.69
N LEU A 45 -2.72 -13.10 2.54
CA LEU A 45 -2.40 -13.67 1.24
C LEU A 45 -0.90 -13.59 0.94
N MET A 46 -0.28 -12.42 1.10
CA MET A 46 1.16 -12.24 0.84
C MET A 46 2.01 -13.17 1.71
N LYS A 47 1.61 -13.37 2.97
CA LYS A 47 2.24 -14.31 3.90
C LYS A 47 2.19 -15.76 3.47
N GLN A 48 1.26 -16.17 2.61
CA GLN A 48 1.21 -17.54 2.10
C GLN A 48 2.25 -17.79 0.99
N SER A 49 2.83 -16.73 0.42
CA SER A 49 3.80 -16.86 -0.67
C SER A 49 5.19 -17.25 -0.18
N GLU A 50 5.65 -18.44 -0.56
CA GLU A 50 7.00 -18.92 -0.28
C GLU A 50 8.09 -18.07 -0.95
N ILE A 51 7.77 -17.43 -2.09
CA ILE A 51 8.68 -16.51 -2.78
C ILE A 51 8.94 -15.29 -1.90
N ILE A 52 7.88 -14.69 -1.34
CA ILE A 52 7.98 -13.53 -0.45
C ILE A 52 8.75 -13.90 0.82
N LYS A 53 8.39 -15.02 1.47
CA LYS A 53 9.12 -15.50 2.67
C LYS A 53 10.61 -15.70 2.40
N THR A 54 10.95 -16.31 1.26
CA THR A 54 12.34 -16.56 0.87
C THR A 54 13.10 -15.27 0.61
N GLY A 55 12.49 -14.31 -0.09
CA GLY A 55 13.06 -12.99 -0.30
C GLY A 55 13.34 -12.25 1.00
N LEU A 56 12.37 -12.23 1.92
CA LEU A 56 12.52 -11.59 3.24
C LEU A 56 13.63 -12.24 4.07
N ARG A 57 13.72 -13.58 4.10
CA ARG A 57 14.82 -14.30 4.78
C ARG A 57 16.19 -13.93 4.19
N ARG A 58 16.31 -13.88 2.87
CA ARG A 58 17.56 -13.51 2.18
C ARG A 58 17.94 -12.05 2.43
N ALA A 59 16.96 -11.17 2.60
CA ALA A 59 17.17 -9.77 2.95
C ALA A 59 17.45 -9.54 4.45
N GLY A 60 17.53 -10.60 5.26
CA GLY A 60 17.86 -10.51 6.69
C GLY A 60 16.70 -10.12 7.59
N PHE A 61 15.46 -10.10 7.09
CA PHE A 61 14.29 -9.87 7.93
C PHE A 61 14.07 -11.06 8.87
N THR A 62 13.88 -10.76 10.15
CA THR A 62 13.51 -11.72 11.19
C THR A 62 12.10 -11.44 11.70
N GLN A 63 11.55 -12.35 12.49
CA GLN A 63 10.28 -12.12 13.16
C GLN A 63 10.33 -10.94 14.12
N SER A 64 9.18 -10.28 14.30
CA SER A 64 8.99 -9.22 15.28
C SER A 64 8.86 -9.81 16.69
N GLY A 65 9.98 -10.24 17.26
CA GLY A 65 10.08 -10.62 18.68
C GLY A 65 9.62 -12.05 19.04
N PRO A 66 9.82 -12.45 20.31
CA PRO A 66 9.80 -13.86 20.73
C PRO A 66 8.43 -14.54 20.68
N GLN A 67 7.34 -13.77 20.58
CA GLN A 67 5.96 -14.29 20.66
C GLN A 67 5.17 -14.14 19.36
N SER A 68 5.61 -13.32 18.41
CA SER A 68 4.89 -13.19 17.14
C SER A 68 5.45 -14.21 16.17
N ASN A 69 4.60 -15.08 15.61
CA ASN A 69 4.96 -15.97 14.50
C ASN A 69 4.35 -15.54 13.15
N TRP A 70 3.86 -14.30 13.14
CA TRP A 70 2.95 -13.78 12.12
C TRP A 70 3.41 -13.96 10.67
N LEU A 71 4.72 -13.90 10.36
CA LEU A 71 5.27 -14.09 9.00
C LEU A 71 5.66 -15.53 8.64
N PHE A 72 6.13 -16.34 9.60
CA PHE A 72 6.83 -17.59 9.32
C PHE A 72 6.23 -18.83 10.02
N GLY A 73 5.14 -18.70 10.79
CA GLY A 73 4.38 -19.86 11.29
C GLY A 73 3.30 -19.56 12.34
N GLY A 74 2.52 -20.58 12.71
CA GLY A 74 1.36 -20.48 13.60
C GLY A 74 0.10 -20.87 12.83
N THR A 75 -0.54 -21.95 13.28
CA THR A 75 -1.89 -22.35 12.85
C THR A 75 -2.86 -21.19 12.89
#